data_AF-A0A8F1MBU4-F1
#
_entry.id   AF-A0A8F1MBU4-F1
#
_cell.length_a   1.000
_cell.length_b   1.000
_cell.length_c   1.000
_cell.angle_alpha   90.00
_cell.angle_beta   90.00
_cell.angle_gamma   90.00
#
_symmetry.space_group_name_H-M   'P 1'
#
loop_
_entity.id
_entity.type
_entity.pdbx_description
1 polymer ?
#
loop_
_entity_poly.entity_id
_entity_poly.type
_entity_poly.pdbx_seq_one_letter_code
_entity_poly.pdbx_strand_id
1 'polypeptide(L)'
;MVFTIRLWDFGGQVNVETAEKLFDIIVRELKKVLAGSISEEDLESVKSYSLGRYQMGAQTVGQVSNFYVGRYFADDFVRDYAAVPDSILAVTPDQLIETARQFFASNTWTLAAVTSEEKELLTKLYDKLDKLF
;
A
#
# COMPACT_ATOMS: atom_id res chain seq x y z
N MET A 1 13.39 -13.69 -18.48
CA MET A 1 13.34 -13.58 -17.00
C MET A 1 12.47 -12.39 -16.68
N VAL A 2 11.25 -12.61 -16.18
CA VAL A 2 10.33 -11.52 -15.81
C VAL A 2 10.66 -11.13 -14.37
N PHE A 3 11.17 -9.93 -14.16
CA PHE A 3 11.32 -9.39 -12.81
C PHE A 3 9.96 -8.85 -12.36
N THR A 4 9.32 -9.48 -11.38
CA THR A 4 8.16 -8.90 -10.72
C THR A 4 8.65 -7.87 -9.72
N ILE A 5 8.72 -6.60 -10.11
CA ILE A 5 8.90 -5.49 -9.18
C ILE A 5 7.54 -5.22 -8.53
N ARG A 6 7.43 -5.44 -7.22
CA ARG A 6 6.26 -5.01 -6.45
C ARG A 6 6.60 -3.69 -5.78
N LEU A 7 5.85 -2.65 -6.15
CA LEU A 7 5.90 -1.35 -5.49
C LEU A 7 4.67 -1.27 -4.56
N TRP A 8 4.90 -0.83 -3.32
CA TRP A 8 3.84 -0.37 -2.44
C TRP A 8 4.11 1.10 -2.13
N ASP A 9 3.16 1.96 -2.47
CA ASP A 9 3.25 3.40 -2.29
C ASP A 9 2.00 3.95 -1.62
N PHE A 10 2.18 5.10 -0.98
CA PHE A 10 1.09 5.97 -0.55
C PHE A 10 1.49 7.41 -0.89
N GLY A 11 0.52 8.21 -1.31
CA GLY A 11 0.74 9.58 -1.75
C GLY A 11 -0.42 10.48 -1.36
N GLY A 12 -0.16 11.78 -1.30
CA GLY A 12 -1.16 12.77 -0.93
C GLY A 12 -0.63 14.20 -1.06
N GLN A 13 -1.48 15.16 -0.72
CA GLN A 13 -1.14 16.58 -0.65
C GLN A 13 -1.21 17.03 0.81
N VAL A 14 -0.25 17.85 1.22
CA VAL A 14 -0.18 18.37 2.59
C VAL A 14 0.31 19.81 2.56
N ASN A 15 -0.15 20.62 3.51
CA ASN A 15 0.38 21.95 3.72
C ASN A 15 1.79 21.86 4.29
N VAL A 16 2.67 22.77 3.86
CA VAL A 16 4.08 22.84 4.29
C VAL A 16 4.21 22.86 5.82
N GLU A 17 3.39 23.68 6.48
CA GLU A 17 3.37 23.88 7.92
C GLU A 17 3.00 22.63 8.73
N THR A 18 2.28 21.68 8.12
CA THR A 18 1.81 20.45 8.77
C THR A 18 2.50 19.18 8.24
N ALA A 19 3.35 19.32 7.21
CA ALA A 19 4.03 18.21 6.57
C ALA A 19 4.85 17.38 7.55
N GLU A 20 5.66 18.02 8.40
CA GLU A 20 6.48 17.29 9.39
C GLU A 20 5.62 16.50 10.39
N LYS A 21 4.51 17.08 10.85
CA LYS A 21 3.58 16.42 11.78
C LYS A 21 2.91 15.21 11.12
N LEU A 22 2.56 15.33 9.84
CA LEU A 22 2.00 14.22 9.06
C LEU A 22 3.03 13.08 8.94
N PHE A 23 4.29 13.40 8.66
CA PHE A 23 5.35 12.40 8.56
C PHE A 23 5.64 11.72 9.91
N ASP A 24 5.54 12.45 11.03
CA ASP A 24 5.63 11.83 12.36
C ASP A 24 4.50 10.82 12.61
N ILE A 25 3.28 11.12 12.14
CA ILE A 25 2.15 10.18 12.20
C ILE A 25 2.42 8.97 11.31
N ILE A 26 2.87 9.17 10.07
CA ILE A 26 3.20 8.09 9.13
C ILE A 26 4.24 7.14 9.75
N VAL A 27 5.35 7.68 10.26
CA VAL A 27 6.41 6.89 10.91
C VAL A 27 5.88 6.12 12.10
N ARG A 28 5.01 6.74 12.91
CA ARG A 28 4.39 6.07 14.07
C ARG A 28 3.51 4.90 13.65
N GLU A 29 2.62 5.09 12.68
CA GLU A 29 1.70 4.03 12.24
C GLU A 29 2.46 2.88 11.54
N LEU A 30 3.47 3.20 10.72
CA LEU A 30 4.33 2.18 10.10
C LEU A 30 5.07 1.35 11.17
N LYS A 31 5.60 1.98 12.22
CA LYS A 31 6.23 1.27 13.34
C LYS A 31 5.26 0.33 14.06
N LYS A 32 4.00 0.72 14.26
CA LYS A 32 2.99 -0.16 14.88
C LYS A 32 2.76 -1.41 14.04
N VAL A 33 2.61 -1.26 12.72
CA VAL A 33 2.45 -2.40 11.80
C VAL A 33 3.66 -3.31 11.88
N LEU A 34 4.88 -2.77 11.82
CA LEU A 34 6.12 -3.54 11.90
C LEU A 34 6.30 -4.25 13.25
N ALA A 35 5.83 -3.63 14.34
CA ALA A 35 5.78 -4.23 15.66
C ALA A 35 4.71 -5.32 15.81
N GLY A 36 3.88 -5.54 14.79
CA GLY A 36 2.80 -6.53 14.80
C GLY A 36 1.51 -6.06 15.49
N SER A 37 1.36 -4.76 15.71
CA SER A 37 0.17 -4.18 16.31
C SER A 37 -0.86 -3.80 15.24
N ILE A 38 -1.67 -4.78 14.83
CA ILE A 38 -2.86 -4.57 14.00
C ILE A 38 -4.07 -5.01 14.82
N SER A 39 -5.04 -4.14 15.02
CA SER A 39 -6.26 -4.50 15.75
C SER A 39 -7.17 -5.37 14.87
N GLU A 40 -7.97 -6.22 15.50
CA GLU A 40 -8.98 -7.02 14.79
C GLU A 40 -10.03 -6.10 14.12
N GLU A 41 -10.36 -4.97 14.75
CA GLU A 41 -11.25 -3.95 14.18
C GLU A 41 -10.68 -3.34 12.89
N ASP A 42 -9.39 -3.01 12.87
CA ASP A 42 -8.72 -2.49 11.66
C ASP A 42 -8.71 -3.54 10.55
N LEU A 43 -8.44 -4.81 10.88
CA LEU A 43 -8.46 -5.90 9.91
C LEU A 43 -9.84 -6.05 9.27
N GLU A 44 -10.89 -6.12 10.08
CA GLU A 44 -12.27 -6.27 9.59
C GLU A 44 -12.74 -5.04 8.81
N SER A 45 -12.32 -3.85 9.22
CA SER A 45 -12.56 -2.59 8.48
C SER A 45 -11.90 -2.61 7.10
N VAL A 46 -10.64 -3.06 7.01
CA VAL A 46 -9.91 -3.17 5.74
C VAL A 46 -10.55 -4.23 4.84
N LYS A 47 -10.92 -5.40 5.37
CA LYS A 47 -11.62 -6.45 4.59
C LYS A 47 -12.95 -5.93 4.04
N SER A 48 -13.75 -5.27 4.86
CA SER A 48 -15.02 -4.68 4.46
C SER A 48 -14.83 -3.64 3.36
N TYR A 49 -13.84 -2.75 3.51
CA TYR A 49 -13.48 -1.77 2.49
C TYR A 49 -13.05 -2.44 1.17
N SER A 50 -12.17 -3.43 1.23
CA SER A 50 -11.70 -4.17 0.06
C SER A 50 -12.82 -4.92 -0.66
N LEU A 51 -13.75 -5.53 0.06
CA LEU A 51 -14.94 -6.17 -0.51
C LEU A 51 -15.85 -5.16 -1.21
N GLY A 52 -16.13 -4.02 -0.58
CA GLY A 52 -16.92 -2.95 -1.19
C GLY A 52 -16.28 -2.43 -2.48
N ARG A 53 -14.97 -2.21 -2.47
CA ARG A 53 -14.20 -1.81 -3.67
C ARG A 53 -14.24 -2.86 -4.77
N TYR A 54 -14.13 -4.14 -4.42
CA TYR A 54 -14.25 -5.24 -5.38
C TYR A 54 -15.64 -5.24 -6.06
N GLN A 55 -16.72 -5.09 -5.28
CA GLN A 55 -18.08 -5.04 -5.82
C GLN A 55 -18.30 -3.84 -6.76
N MET A 56 -17.79 -2.67 -6.40
CA MET A 56 -17.87 -1.47 -7.25
C MET A 56 -16.95 -1.55 -8.49
N GLY A 57 -15.92 -2.40 -8.43
CA GLY A 57 -14.91 -2.56 -9.46
C GLY A 57 -15.33 -3.38 -10.67
N ALA A 58 -16.59 -3.79 -10.80
CA ALA A 58 -17.12 -4.57 -11.93
C ALA A 58 -18.50 -4.11 -12.40
N GLN A 59 -18.78 -2.81 -12.34
CA GLN A 59 -20.07 -2.25 -12.75
C GLN A 59 -20.19 -2.06 -14.26
N THR A 60 -19.06 -2.06 -14.99
CA THR A 60 -19.01 -1.85 -16.44
C THR A 60 -18.19 -2.94 -17.13
N VAL A 61 -18.49 -3.17 -18.41
CA VAL A 61 -17.72 -4.12 -19.25
C VAL A 61 -16.22 -3.74 -19.28
N GLY A 62 -15.91 -2.45 -19.33
CA GLY A 62 -14.53 -1.96 -19.32
C GLY A 62 -13.79 -2.32 -18.02
N GLN A 63 -14.44 -2.18 -16.85
CA GLN A 63 -13.85 -2.55 -15.57
C GLN A 63 -13.62 -4.06 -15.45
N VAL A 64 -14.58 -4.88 -15.89
CA VAL A 64 -14.43 -6.34 -15.92
C VAL A 64 -13.28 -6.75 -16.85
N SER A 65 -13.20 -6.15 -18.04
CA SER A 65 -12.08 -6.38 -18.97
C SER A 65 -10.74 -6.04 -18.33
N ASN A 66 -10.63 -4.86 -17.71
CA ASN A 66 -9.41 -4.41 -17.05
C ASN A 66 -8.94 -5.35 -15.92
N PHE A 67 -9.87 -5.99 -15.20
CA PHE A 67 -9.53 -6.95 -14.16
C PHE A 67 -8.70 -8.14 -14.72
N TYR A 68 -9.11 -8.70 -15.85
CA TYR A 68 -8.42 -9.86 -16.45
C TYR A 68 -7.14 -9.46 -17.18
N VAL A 69 -7.18 -8.34 -17.90
CA VAL A 69 -6.06 -7.82 -18.70
C VAL A 69 -4.79 -7.59 -17.87
N GLY A 70 -4.94 -7.24 -16.59
CA GLY A 70 -3.82 -6.89 -15.71
C GLY A 70 -2.73 -7.96 -15.57
N ARG A 71 -3.07 -9.25 -15.64
CA ARG A 71 -2.07 -10.35 -15.66
C ARG A 71 -2.04 -11.12 -16.97
N TYR A 72 -3.18 -11.25 -17.65
CA TYR A 72 -3.30 -12.06 -18.85
C TYR A 72 -2.23 -11.78 -19.90
N PHE A 73 -1.92 -10.51 -20.20
CA PHE A 73 -0.88 -10.21 -21.20
C PHE A 73 0.55 -10.38 -20.70
N ALA A 74 0.78 -10.39 -19.39
CA ALA A 74 2.11 -10.51 -18.82
C ALA A 74 2.55 -11.98 -18.68
N ASP A 75 1.62 -12.87 -18.32
CA ASP A 75 1.93 -14.27 -18.00
C ASP A 75 0.81 -15.27 -18.35
N ASP A 76 -0.14 -14.89 -19.20
CA ASP A 76 -1.28 -15.71 -19.65
C ASP A 76 -2.19 -16.17 -18.50
N PHE A 77 -2.06 -15.54 -17.33
CA PHE A 77 -2.85 -15.90 -16.16
C PHE A 77 -4.25 -15.27 -16.21
N VAL A 78 -5.26 -16.12 -16.31
CA VAL A 78 -6.66 -15.73 -16.12
C VAL A 78 -6.99 -15.83 -14.63
N ARG A 79 -7.10 -14.66 -13.98
CA ARG A 79 -7.48 -14.59 -12.56
C ARG A 79 -8.95 -14.94 -12.39
N ASP A 80 -9.28 -15.83 -11.45
CA ASP A 80 -10.66 -16.10 -11.07
C ASP A 80 -11.24 -14.88 -10.34
N TYR A 81 -12.19 -14.21 -10.98
CA TYR A 81 -12.89 -13.07 -10.40
C TYR A 81 -13.72 -13.49 -9.19
N ALA A 82 -14.46 -14.60 -9.29
CA ALA A 82 -15.39 -15.06 -8.24
C ALA A 82 -14.68 -15.49 -6.95
N ALA A 83 -13.42 -15.92 -7.02
CA ALA A 83 -12.61 -16.28 -5.86
C ALA A 83 -11.95 -15.10 -5.12
N VAL A 84 -12.05 -13.87 -5.65
CA VAL A 84 -11.43 -12.68 -5.03
C VAL A 84 -12.00 -12.34 -3.65
N PRO A 85 -13.33 -12.39 -3.41
CA PRO A 85 -13.90 -12.17 -2.08
C PRO A 85 -13.32 -13.13 -1.03
N ASP A 86 -13.24 -14.41 -1.34
CA ASP A 86 -12.68 -15.42 -0.43
C ASP A 86 -11.20 -15.13 -0.14
N SER A 87 -10.45 -14.70 -1.15
CA SER A 87 -9.05 -14.29 -0.99
C SER A 87 -8.90 -13.06 -0.07
N ILE A 88 -9.82 -12.10 -0.14
CA ILE A 88 -9.83 -10.93 0.75
C ILE A 88 -10.14 -11.34 2.20
N LEU A 89 -11.16 -12.19 2.38
CA LEU A 89 -11.59 -12.65 3.71
C LEU A 89 -10.55 -13.54 4.39
N ALA A 90 -9.78 -14.30 3.62
CA ALA A 90 -8.72 -15.17 4.09
C ALA A 90 -7.46 -14.42 4.56
N VAL A 91 -7.37 -13.11 4.36
CA VAL A 91 -6.21 -12.31 4.83
C VAL A 91 -6.15 -12.34 6.36
N THR A 92 -4.95 -12.62 6.87
CA THR A 92 -4.64 -12.67 8.30
C THR A 92 -3.73 -11.50 8.71
N PRO A 93 -3.73 -11.09 9.99
CA PRO A 93 -2.79 -10.09 10.51
C PRO A 93 -1.33 -10.47 10.24
N ASP A 94 -0.96 -11.73 10.45
CA ASP A 94 0.41 -12.21 10.26
C ASP A 94 0.88 -12.03 8.82
N GLN A 95 0.01 -12.30 7.84
CA GLN A 95 0.34 -12.06 6.43
C GLN A 95 0.58 -10.57 6.13
N LEU A 96 -0.22 -9.66 6.72
CA LEU A 96 -0.03 -8.21 6.56
C LEU A 96 1.30 -7.76 7.17
N ILE A 97 1.59 -8.21 8.39
CA ILE A 97 2.79 -7.86 9.14
C ILE A 97 4.04 -8.40 8.42
N GLU A 98 4.01 -9.66 8.01
CA GLU A 98 5.13 -10.30 7.31
C GLU A 98 5.37 -9.66 5.95
N THR A 99 4.31 -9.37 5.20
CA THR A 99 4.43 -8.64 3.92
C THR A 99 5.07 -7.27 4.15
N ALA A 100 4.60 -6.51 5.15
CA ALA A 100 5.20 -5.22 5.48
C ALA A 100 6.69 -5.37 5.82
N ARG A 101 7.05 -6.31 6.70
CA ARG A 101 8.45 -6.58 7.07
C ARG A 101 9.33 -6.92 5.87
N GLN A 102 8.83 -7.68 4.90
CA GLN A 102 9.57 -7.99 3.67
C GLN A 102 9.87 -6.74 2.83
N PHE A 103 8.91 -5.81 2.71
CA PHE A 103 9.14 -4.53 2.04
C PHE A 103 10.22 -3.72 2.75
N PHE A 104 10.16 -3.59 4.08
CA PHE A 104 11.17 -2.84 4.84
C PHE A 104 12.55 -3.52 4.83
N ALA A 105 12.61 -4.84 4.96
CA ALA A 105 13.85 -5.62 4.91
C ALA A 105 14.56 -5.53 3.55
N SER A 106 13.84 -5.25 2.47
CA SER A 106 14.44 -5.02 1.15
C SER A 106 15.26 -3.73 1.07
N ASN A 107 15.09 -2.80 2.03
CA ASN A 107 15.72 -1.50 2.10
C ASN A 107 15.74 -0.76 0.74
N THR A 108 14.64 -0.87 0.00
CA THR A 108 14.48 -0.28 -1.33
C THR A 108 13.24 0.61 -1.30
N TRP A 109 13.46 1.91 -1.14
CA TRP A 109 12.38 2.89 -1.03
C TRP A 109 12.83 4.24 -1.59
N THR A 110 11.87 5.12 -1.84
CA THR A 110 12.14 6.50 -2.27
C THR A 110 11.03 7.44 -1.77
N LEU A 111 11.38 8.69 -1.55
CA LEU A 111 10.43 9.77 -1.29
C LEU A 111 10.44 10.73 -2.48
N ALA A 112 9.27 10.90 -3.10
CA ALA A 112 9.07 11.87 -4.18
C ALA A 112 8.11 12.97 -3.71
N ALA A 113 8.44 14.21 -4.04
CA ALA A 113 7.57 15.35 -3.79
C ALA A 113 7.67 16.38 -4.92
N VAL A 114 6.57 17.07 -5.16
CA VAL A 114 6.51 18.25 -6.02
C VAL A 114 6.20 19.43 -5.10
N THR A 115 7.13 20.38 -4.98
CA THR A 115 7.01 21.50 -4.05
C THR A 115 7.73 22.74 -4.58
N SER A 116 7.24 23.92 -4.20
CA SER A 116 7.93 25.20 -4.37
C SER A 116 8.90 25.52 -3.23
N GLU A 117 8.90 24.72 -2.18
CA GLU A 117 9.69 24.93 -0.96
C GLU A 117 11.15 24.51 -1.11
N GLU A 118 11.96 24.95 -0.15
CA GLU A 118 13.39 24.63 -0.10
C GLU A 118 13.65 23.13 0.08
N LYS A 119 14.77 22.68 -0.51
CA LYS A 119 15.27 21.31 -0.41
C LYS A 119 15.45 20.84 1.04
N GLU A 120 15.66 21.75 1.99
CA GLU A 120 15.89 21.42 3.40
C GLU A 120 14.69 20.73 4.04
N LEU A 121 13.46 21.16 3.73
CA LEU A 121 12.26 20.49 4.24
C LEU A 121 12.19 19.05 3.74
N LEU A 122 12.46 18.82 2.46
CA LEU A 122 12.47 17.49 1.87
C LEU A 122 13.49 16.57 2.54
N THR A 123 14.68 17.08 2.84
CA THR A 123 15.70 16.33 3.59
C THR A 123 15.19 15.96 4.98
N LYS A 124 14.55 16.87 5.72
CA LYS A 124 13.98 16.57 7.05
C LYS A 124 12.89 15.49 7.00
N LEU A 125 12.03 15.54 5.98
CA LEU A 125 10.98 14.53 5.77
C LEU A 125 11.59 13.16 5.38
N TYR A 126 12.63 13.18 4.54
CA TYR A 126 13.39 11.98 4.18
C TYR A 126 14.02 11.33 5.42
N ASP A 127 14.73 12.11 6.25
CA ASP A 127 15.40 11.62 7.46
C ASP A 127 14.43 11.01 8.49
N LYS A 128 13.16 11.41 8.49
CA LYS A 128 12.13 10.79 9.34
C LYS A 128 11.80 9.38 8.87
N LEU A 129 11.70 9.15 7.55
CA LEU A 129 11.39 7.86 6.95
C LEU A 129 12.61 6.93 6.95
N ASP A 130 13.81 7.45 6.73
CA ASP A 130 15.05 6.69 6.68
C ASP A 130 15.28 5.86 7.96
N LYS A 131 14.84 6.36 9.11
CA LYS A 131 14.89 5.65 10.41
C LYS A 131 14.02 4.39 10.50
N LEU A 132 13.22 4.08 9.49
CA LEU A 132 12.38 2.90 9.43
C LEU A 132 13.03 1.73 8.68
N PHE A 133 14.03 2.01 7.84
CA PHE A 133 14.69 1.05 6.96
C PHE A 133 16.14 0.80 7.43
#